data_AF-A0A0F0KMN8-F1
#
_entry.id   AF-A0A0F0KMN8-F1
#
_cell.length_a   1.000
_cell.length_b   1.000
_cell.length_c   1.000
_cell.angle_alpha   90.00
_cell.angle_beta   90.00
_cell.angle_gamma   90.00
#
_symmetry.space_group_name_H-M   'P 1'
#
loop_
_entity.id
_entity.type
_entity.pdbx_description
1 polymer ?
#
loop_
_entity_poly.entity_id
_entity_poly.type
_entity_poly.pdbx_seq_one_letter_code
_entity_poly.pdbx_strand_id
1 'polypeptide(L)'
;MGKFVYEGSVKTEIEDRALTHLQLVITAKLRRGEPFPFSWKEDTSVGGGRTTVWIQPGSALVFKYFGSRQPSINRAWIEALAFTANAPSGLYLVPEPAESGSEPGTEEVPVTPPV
;
A
#
# COMPACT_ATOMS: atom_id res chain seq x y z
N MET A 1 8.69 7.51 8.71
CA MET A 1 7.61 6.69 9.32
C MET A 1 6.41 7.59 9.44
N GLY A 2 5.31 7.25 8.76
CA GLY A 2 4.03 7.92 8.76
C GLY A 2 3.09 7.40 9.85
N LYS A 3 1.92 8.03 9.98
CA LYS A 3 0.88 7.62 10.93
C LYS A 3 -0.48 7.61 10.25
N PHE A 4 -1.18 6.49 10.39
CA PHE A 4 -2.58 6.35 10.03
C PHE A 4 -3.44 6.51 11.29
N VAL A 5 -4.49 7.33 11.20
CA VAL A 5 -5.46 7.53 12.28
C VAL A 5 -6.87 7.30 11.74
N TYR A 6 -7.61 6.44 12.44
CA TYR A 6 -9.00 6.12 12.17
C TYR A 6 -9.88 6.62 13.32
N GLU A 7 -10.87 7.47 12.99
CA GLU A 7 -11.88 8.00 13.93
C GLU A 7 -11.26 8.63 15.20
N GLY A 8 -10.08 9.24 15.05
CA GLY A 8 -9.32 9.89 16.14
C GLY A 8 -8.75 8.96 17.22
N SER A 9 -9.21 7.71 17.28
CA SER A 9 -9.01 6.80 18.40
C SER A 9 -7.97 5.73 18.07
N VAL A 10 -8.12 5.09 16.91
CA VAL A 10 -7.23 4.01 16.47
C VAL A 10 -6.08 4.62 15.68
N LYS A 11 -4.86 4.28 16.08
CA LYS A 11 -3.63 4.88 15.55
C LYS A 11 -2.61 3.79 15.27
N THR A 12 -1.95 3.87 14.13
CA THR A 12 -0.87 2.94 13.80
C THR A 12 0.24 3.65 13.03
N GLU A 13 1.47 3.18 13.21
CA GLU A 13 2.65 3.69 12.53
C GLU A 13 2.93 2.82 11.31
N ILE A 14 3.05 3.46 10.15
CA ILE A 14 3.24 2.79 8.86
C ILE A 14 4.32 3.57 8.13
N GLU A 15 5.23 2.89 7.44
CA GLU A 15 6.22 3.58 6.61
C GLU A 15 5.55 4.56 5.62
N ASP A 16 6.11 5.76 5.43
CA ASP A 16 5.51 6.80 4.60
C ASP A 16 5.23 6.31 3.16
N ARG A 17 6.11 5.46 2.63
CA ARG A 17 5.93 4.84 1.32
C ARG A 17 4.70 3.94 1.30
N ALA A 18 4.59 2.99 2.21
CA ALA A 18 3.42 2.12 2.28
C ALA A 18 2.12 2.88 2.60
N LEU A 19 2.19 3.91 3.47
CA LEU A 19 1.06 4.80 3.78
C LEU A 19 0.53 5.53 2.54
N THR A 20 1.41 5.95 1.63
CA THR A 20 1.02 6.58 0.36
C THR A 20 0.23 5.63 -0.52
N HIS A 21 0.67 4.37 -0.63
CA HIS A 21 -0.02 3.36 -1.43
C HIS A 21 -1.37 2.99 -0.82
N LEU A 22 -1.43 2.84 0.50
CA LEU A 22 -2.69 2.65 1.23
C LEU A 22 -3.65 3.82 1.01
N GLN A 23 -3.19 5.07 1.10
CA GLN A 23 -4.01 6.24 0.87
C GLN A 23 -4.65 6.21 -0.52
N LEU A 24 -3.88 5.86 -1.56
CA LEU A 24 -4.39 5.78 -2.93
C LEU A 24 -5.48 4.71 -3.06
N VAL A 25 -5.25 3.50 -2.56
CA VAL A 25 -6.21 2.40 -2.64
C VAL A 25 -7.46 2.72 -1.82
N ILE A 26 -7.31 3.14 -0.56
CA ILE A 26 -8.43 3.49 0.32
C ILE A 26 -9.29 4.59 -0.31
N THR A 27 -8.66 5.65 -0.84
CA THR A 27 -9.37 6.74 -1.51
C THR A 27 -10.13 6.23 -2.74
N ALA A 28 -9.51 5.36 -3.54
CA ALA A 28 -10.16 4.79 -4.72
C ALA A 28 -11.40 3.96 -4.36
N LYS A 29 -11.36 3.17 -3.27
CA LYS A 29 -12.51 2.37 -2.81
C LYS A 29 -13.62 3.22 -2.21
N LEU A 30 -13.26 4.21 -1.40
CA LEU A 30 -14.23 5.16 -0.83
C LEU A 30 -14.99 5.92 -1.93
N ARG A 31 -14.30 6.28 -3.03
CA ARG A 31 -14.95 6.91 -4.20
C ARG A 31 -15.94 5.99 -4.92
N ARG A 32 -15.77 4.66 -4.82
CA ARG A 32 -16.73 3.68 -5.35
C ARG A 32 -17.90 3.42 -4.38
N GLY A 33 -17.83 3.94 -3.16
CA GLY A 33 -18.86 3.71 -2.14
C GLY A 33 -18.80 2.30 -1.54
N GLU A 34 -17.71 1.57 -1.73
CA GLU A 34 -17.55 0.20 -1.24
C GLU A 34 -16.94 0.23 0.16
N PRO A 35 -17.65 -0.17 1.22
CA PRO A 35 -17.05 -0.32 2.53
C PRO A 35 -16.21 -1.59 2.59
N PHE A 36 -15.11 -1.56 3.34
CA PHE A 36 -14.18 -2.69 3.43
C PHE A 36 -13.46 -2.72 4.78
N PRO A 37 -13.09 -3.91 5.29
CA PRO A 37 -12.23 -4.02 6.45
C PRO A 37 -10.78 -3.72 6.08
N PHE A 38 -10.07 -2.98 6.92
CA PHE A 38 -8.62 -2.77 6.85
C PHE A 38 -7.97 -3.34 8.12
N SER A 39 -6.99 -4.23 7.94
CA SER A 39 -6.30 -4.94 9.01
C SER A 39 -4.80 -4.72 8.96
N TRP A 40 -4.19 -4.53 10.12
CA TRP A 40 -2.73 -4.51 10.26
C TRP A 40 -2.31 -5.25 11.52
N LYS A 41 -1.05 -5.68 11.53
CA LYS A 41 -0.42 -6.23 12.73
C LYS A 41 0.10 -5.06 13.57
N GLU A 42 -0.25 -5.05 14.85
CA GLU A 42 0.32 -4.10 15.79
C GLU A 42 1.69 -4.58 16.25
N ASP A 43 2.58 -3.61 16.45
CA ASP A 43 3.89 -3.90 17.02
C ASP A 43 3.75 -4.52 18.42
N THR A 44 4.58 -5.50 18.71
CA THR A 44 4.65 -6.18 20.01
C THR A 44 4.87 -5.21 21.18
N SER A 45 5.50 -4.06 20.95
CA SER A 45 5.70 -3.02 21.97
C SER A 45 4.43 -2.28 22.38
N VAL A 46 3.36 -2.33 21.57
CA VAL A 46 2.10 -1.60 21.83
C VAL A 46 0.98 -2.52 22.34
N GLY A 47 1.24 -3.82 22.43
CA GLY A 47 0.30 -4.81 22.94
C GLY A 47 0.31 -6.11 22.15
N GLY A 48 0.85 -6.12 20.92
CA GLY A 48 0.90 -7.27 20.04
C GLY A 48 -0.51 -7.73 19.61
N GLY A 49 -0.72 -7.91 18.31
CA GLY A 49 -2.01 -8.40 17.83
C GLY A 49 -2.32 -8.02 16.40
N ARG A 50 -3.57 -8.20 16.02
CA ARG A 50 -4.13 -7.74 14.75
C ARG A 50 -5.29 -6.82 15.05
N THR A 51 -5.21 -5.60 14.54
CA THR A 51 -6.31 -4.63 14.61
C THR A 51 -6.96 -4.56 13.25
N THR A 52 -8.29 -4.62 13.26
CA THR A 52 -9.13 -4.51 12.06
C THR A 52 -10.14 -3.40 12.27
N VAL A 53 -10.20 -2.45 11.35
CA VAL A 53 -11.20 -1.38 11.33
C VAL A 53 -12.07 -1.52 10.09
N TRP A 54 -13.31 -1.09 10.20
CA TRP A 54 -14.25 -1.04 9.08
C TRP A 54 -14.25 0.35 8.48
N ILE A 55 -13.84 0.49 7.22
CA ILE A 55 -13.79 1.77 6.52
C ILE A 55 -15.01 1.88 5.61
N GLN A 56 -15.71 3.01 5.67
CA GLN A 56 -16.92 3.27 4.87
C GLN A 56 -16.98 4.73 4.41
N PRO A 57 -17.85 5.07 3.44
CA PRO A 57 -18.08 6.46 3.05
C PRO A 57 -18.48 7.30 4.27
N GLY A 58 -17.70 8.34 4.57
CA GLY A 58 -17.91 9.20 5.74
C GLY A 58 -16.99 8.94 6.93
N SER A 59 -16.17 7.88 6.91
CA SER A 59 -15.17 7.65 7.94
C SER A 59 -14.12 8.77 8.00
N ALA A 60 -13.75 9.21 9.19
CA ALA A 60 -12.71 10.22 9.40
C ALA A 60 -11.31 9.56 9.38
N LEU A 61 -10.60 9.75 8.28
CA LEU A 61 -9.25 9.20 8.05
C LEU A 61 -8.20 10.30 8.03
N VAL A 62 -7.10 10.12 8.77
CA VAL A 62 -5.94 11.01 8.71
C VAL A 62 -4.70 10.23 8.30
N PHE A 63 -4.09 10.67 7.21
CA PHE A 63 -2.78 10.19 6.74
C PHE A 63 -1.74 11.25 7.07
N LYS A 64 -0.94 11.01 8.11
CA LYS A 64 0.10 11.94 8.54
C LYS A 64 1.47 11.43 8.08
N TYR A 65 2.15 12.22 7.26
CA TYR A 65 3.50 11.95 6.79
C TYR A 65 4.50 12.76 7.62
N PHE A 66 5.64 12.18 7.94
CA PHE A 66 6.74 12.87 8.63
C PHE A 66 7.92 13.18 7.70
N GLY A 67 7.99 12.53 6.54
CA GLY A 67 8.92 12.87 5.47
C GLY A 67 8.48 14.11 4.68
N SER A 68 9.45 14.93 4.25
CA SER A 68 9.17 16.11 3.41
C SER A 68 9.09 15.81 1.91
N ARG A 69 9.55 14.63 1.46
CA ARG A 69 9.50 14.22 0.06
C ARG A 69 8.35 13.24 -0.16
N GLN A 70 7.67 13.40 -1.28
CA GLN A 70 6.64 12.45 -1.69
C GLN A 70 7.29 11.12 -2.10
N PRO A 71 6.88 9.98 -1.51
CA PRO A 71 7.45 8.67 -1.85
C PRO A 71 7.19 8.30 -3.32
N SER A 72 8.10 7.53 -3.92
CA SER A 72 7.87 6.94 -5.24
C SER A 72 6.72 5.93 -5.19
N ILE A 73 5.91 5.95 -6.25
CA ILE A 73 4.70 5.13 -6.37
C ILE A 73 5.01 3.90 -7.23
N ASN A 74 4.85 2.72 -6.64
CA ASN A 74 4.92 1.43 -7.28
C ASN A 74 3.52 0.97 -7.67
N ARG A 75 3.26 0.88 -8.98
CA ARG A 75 1.93 0.48 -9.51
C ARG A 75 1.56 -0.96 -9.16
N ALA A 76 2.52 -1.88 -9.20
CA ALA A 76 2.30 -3.28 -8.83
C ALA A 76 1.86 -3.39 -7.36
N TRP A 77 2.37 -2.51 -6.49
CA TRP A 77 1.95 -2.47 -5.09
C TRP A 77 0.50 -1.97 -4.93
N ILE A 78 0.11 -0.94 -5.69
CA ILE A 78 -1.29 -0.46 -5.70
C ILE A 78 -2.22 -1.58 -6.14
N GLU A 79 -1.87 -2.31 -7.21
CA GLU A 79 -2.67 -3.42 -7.73
C GLU A 79 -2.78 -4.55 -6.71
N ALA A 80 -1.67 -4.94 -6.07
CA ALA A 80 -1.67 -5.96 -5.03
C ALA A 80 -2.54 -5.56 -3.83
N LEU A 81 -2.45 -4.30 -3.37
CA LEU A 81 -3.28 -3.78 -2.27
C LEU A 81 -4.75 -3.66 -2.67
N ALA A 82 -5.05 -3.24 -3.90
CA ALA A 82 -6.42 -3.18 -4.41
C ALA A 82 -7.04 -4.58 -4.50
N PHE A 83 -6.24 -5.58 -4.90
CA PHE A 83 -6.65 -6.97 -4.94
C PHE A 83 -6.99 -7.49 -3.54
N THR A 84 -6.12 -7.28 -2.54
CA THR A 84 -6.40 -7.72 -1.16
C THR A 84 -7.61 -7.00 -0.57
N ALA A 85 -7.79 -5.72 -0.87
CA ALA A 85 -8.94 -4.97 -0.39
C ALA A 85 -10.27 -5.54 -0.89
N ASN A 86 -10.30 -6.17 -2.06
CA ASN A 86 -11.50 -6.80 -2.63
C ASN A 86 -11.73 -8.23 -2.13
N ALA A 87 -10.77 -8.80 -1.40
CA ALA A 87 -10.90 -10.13 -0.83
C ALA A 87 -11.75 -10.12 0.46
N PRO A 88 -12.41 -11.23 0.81
CA PRO A 88 -13.15 -11.36 2.07
C PRO A 88 -12.30 -11.14 3.32
N SER A 89 -10.98 -11.32 3.23
CA SER A 89 -10.03 -11.07 4.31
C SER A 89 -9.82 -9.57 4.61
N GLY A 90 -10.26 -8.68 3.73
CA GLY A 90 -10.04 -7.24 3.83
C GLY A 90 -8.68 -6.78 3.33
N LEU A 91 -8.50 -5.46 3.29
CA LEU A 91 -7.23 -4.81 2.99
C LEU A 91 -6.24 -5.12 4.11
N TYR A 92 -5.04 -5.55 3.75
CA TYR A 92 -3.91 -5.66 4.67
C TYR A 92 -2.63 -5.22 3.98
N LEU A 93 -1.64 -4.80 4.77
CA LEU A 93 -0.35 -4.36 4.26
C LEU A 93 0.38 -5.57 3.65
N VAL A 94 0.65 -5.52 2.34
CA VAL A 94 1.50 -6.50 1.65
C VAL A 94 2.93 -5.96 1.52
N PRO A 95 3.96 -6.83 1.56
CA PRO A 95 5.32 -6.43 1.20
C PRO A 95 5.37 -5.79 -0.18
N GLU A 96 6.30 -4.85 -0.38
CA GLU A 96 6.49 -4.20 -1.67
C GLU A 96 6.84 -5.24 -2.76
N PRO A 97 6.03 -5.37 -3.82
CA PRO A 97 6.37 -6.21 -4.96
C PRO A 97 7.54 -5.59 -5.73
N ALA A 98 8.42 -6.42 -6.29
CA ALA A 98 9.42 -5.95 -7.23
C ALA A 98 8.74 -5.16 -8.36
N GLU A 99 9.14 -3.91 -8.58
CA GLU A 99 8.67 -3.14 -9.73
C GLU A 99 9.06 -3.91 -10.99
N SER A 100 8.06 -4.45 -11.68
CA SER A 100 8.27 -5.07 -12.99
C SER A 100 8.60 -3.95 -13.98
N GLY A 101 9.86 -3.54 -13.98
CA GLY A 101 10.33 -2.31 -14.63
C GLY A 101 11.83 -2.31 -14.90
N SER A 102 12.41 -3.47 -15.20
CA SER A 102 13.64 -3.68 -15.98
C SER A 102 13.67 -5.19 -16.29
N GLU A 103 13.29 -5.61 -17.50
CA GLU A 103 14.20 -6.10 -18.56
C GLU A 103 13.37 -6.29 -19.87
N PRO A 104 13.96 -6.13 -21.07
CA PRO A 104 15.27 -6.68 -21.44
C PRO A 104 16.20 -5.64 -22.09
N GLY A 105 17.40 -5.50 -21.55
CA GLY A 105 18.52 -5.00 -22.34
C GLY A 105 18.82 -6.03 -23.42
N THR A 106 18.57 -5.65 -24.67
CA THR A 106 18.98 -6.33 -25.90
C THR A 106 20.42 -6.83 -25.78
N GLU A 107 20.62 -8.13 -25.61
CA GLU A 107 21.92 -8.75 -25.86
C GLU A 107 22.03 -8.88 -27.39
N GLU A 108 22.66 -7.88 -28.01
CA GLU A 108 23.09 -7.88 -29.40
C GLU A 108 23.92 -9.14 -29.66
N VAL A 109 23.40 -10.04 -30.50
CA VAL A 109 24.19 -11.13 -31.08
C VAL A 109 25.21 -10.49 -32.03
N PRO A 110 26.54 -10.63 -31.82
CA PRO A 110 27.51 -10.10 -32.76
C PRO A 110 27.48 -10.96 -34.03
N VAL A 111 26.96 -10.40 -35.12
CA VAL A 111 27.06 -10.99 -36.46
C VAL A 111 28.47 -10.75 -36.99
N THR A 112 29.32 -11.78 -36.92
CA THR A 112 30.62 -11.78 -37.62
C THR A 112 30.40 -11.88 -39.13
N PRO A 113 31.03 -11.04 -39.97
CA PRO A 113 30.90 -11.15 -41.43
C PRO A 113 31.67 -12.37 -41.96
N PRO A 114 31.21 -13.03 -43.04
CA PRO A 114 31.94 -14.13 -43.65
C PRO A 114 33.09 -13.59 -44.53
N VAL A 115 34.19 -14.34 -44.55
CA VAL A 115 35.30 -14.24 -45.52
C VAL A 115 34.96 -15.03 -46.77
#